data_AF-A0A9N8DT71-F1
#
_entry.id   AF-A0A9N8DT71-F1
#
_cell.length_a   1.000
_cell.length_b   1.000
_cell.length_c   1.000
_cell.angle_alpha   90.00
_cell.angle_beta   90.00
_cell.angle_gamma   90.00
#
_symmetry.space_group_name_H-M   'P 1'
#
loop_
_entity.id
_entity.type
_entity.pdbx_description
1 polymer ?
#
loop_
_entity_poly.entity_id
_entity_poly.type
_entity_poly.pdbx_seq_one_letter_code
_entity_poly.pdbx_strand_id
1 'polypeptide(L)'
;MMLSTTCRTGQRTVVSRVLLPTPSLPGSATTRIASSSLLSSNRPYNTRAHPQAPPVHTIPQALQEVLEEIKARETKRHKKWKQRAKYLEKKKEEEEDDDDSTATTAAPPVPPYRPQDYTVDLTLNLNVDPRKQGQALRGSLELPHGTGKKIAVVVFTSNETLAEKAKAMGALHVGAEDLMEKIASGEIAVDSFQRSLATSEVLPDLSKKLARVLGPRGLMPNPKVGTVAAEDNLLELLESQLAGKEVQYRTEKEGIVHLPVGKGSFGIDPLLENTGAIMKKVYEIKPESYGKPKKKKAGGGGKKKAGSAETYVISAFVSSTFGKGYKIDLRTLDPSSAFFLSEVDH
;
A
#
# COMPACT_ATOMS: atom_id res chain seq x y z
N MET A 1 42.60 14.12 31.69
CA MET A 1 43.38 14.90 30.71
C MET A 1 42.73 14.73 29.35
N MET A 2 42.22 15.83 28.80
CA MET A 2 41.57 15.88 27.48
C MET A 2 42.57 15.61 26.36
N LEU A 3 42.21 14.82 25.36
CA LEU A 3 42.87 14.87 24.06
C LEU A 3 41.82 14.75 22.95
N SER A 4 41.88 15.75 22.09
CA SER A 4 40.93 16.17 21.07
C SER A 4 41.03 15.35 19.79
N THR A 5 39.87 15.00 19.25
CA THR A 5 39.71 14.55 17.87
C THR A 5 39.79 15.75 16.92
N THR A 6 40.79 15.79 16.04
CA THR A 6 40.78 16.67 14.86
C THR A 6 40.66 15.85 13.58
N CYS A 7 39.63 16.22 12.81
CA CYS A 7 39.29 15.73 11.49
C CYS A 7 40.30 16.24 10.46
N ARG A 8 40.82 15.37 9.59
CA ARG A 8 41.70 15.78 8.48
C ARG A 8 41.17 15.21 7.16
N THR A 9 40.73 16.14 6.33
CA THR A 9 40.24 15.98 4.96
C THR A 9 41.37 15.51 4.03
N GLY A 10 41.15 14.41 3.31
CA GLY A 10 42.11 13.87 2.34
C GLY A 10 41.94 14.50 0.96
N GLN A 11 42.84 15.41 0.59
CA GLN A 11 43.11 15.76 -0.80
C GLN A 11 44.14 14.78 -1.35
N ARG A 12 43.80 14.04 -2.42
CA ARG A 12 44.74 13.18 -3.14
C ARG A 12 45.54 14.01 -4.15
N THR A 13 46.85 14.03 -3.95
CA THR A 13 47.85 14.63 -4.82
C THR A 13 48.11 13.77 -6.06
N VAL A 14 48.32 14.45 -7.19
CA VAL A 14 48.67 13.90 -8.51
C VAL A 14 50.16 13.58 -8.53
N VAL A 15 50.53 12.34 -8.87
CA VAL A 15 51.93 11.94 -9.06
C VAL A 15 52.27 12.06 -10.55
N SER A 16 53.11 13.03 -10.89
CA SER A 16 53.73 13.19 -12.20
C SER A 16 54.91 12.21 -12.34
N ARG A 17 54.90 11.41 -13.41
CA ARG A 17 56.02 10.52 -13.77
C ARG A 17 56.82 11.17 -14.89
N VAL A 18 58.09 11.43 -14.58
CA VAL A 18 59.11 12.07 -15.41
C VAL A 18 59.46 11.22 -16.64
N LEU A 19 59.49 11.83 -17.82
CA LEU A 19 60.00 11.28 -19.07
C LEU A 19 61.54 11.34 -19.12
N LEU A 20 62.16 10.32 -19.69
CA LEU A 20 63.52 10.40 -20.25
C LEU A 20 63.46 10.08 -21.76
N PRO A 21 64.29 10.73 -22.60
CA PRO A 21 64.26 10.58 -24.06
C PRO A 21 65.33 9.60 -24.56
N THR A 22 65.06 8.92 -25.67
CA THR A 22 66.08 8.23 -26.48
C THR A 22 65.89 8.52 -27.98
N PRO A 23 66.96 8.44 -28.80
CA PRO A 23 67.11 9.27 -29.99
C PRO A 23 66.74 8.60 -31.32
N SER A 24 66.55 9.49 -32.30
CA SER A 24 66.36 9.42 -33.76
C SER A 24 66.88 8.23 -34.58
N LEU A 25 66.22 7.94 -35.71
CA LEU A 25 66.74 8.09 -37.10
C LEU A 25 65.58 7.91 -38.15
N PRO A 26 65.76 8.30 -39.44
CA PRO A 26 64.77 9.00 -40.25
C PRO A 26 64.22 8.16 -41.42
N GLY A 27 63.13 8.64 -42.04
CA GLY A 27 62.86 8.30 -43.44
C GLY A 27 61.39 8.27 -43.86
N SER A 28 61.09 9.07 -44.87
CA SER A 28 59.93 9.04 -45.77
C SER A 28 58.59 9.54 -45.22
N ALA A 29 58.35 10.82 -45.52
CA ALA A 29 57.04 11.41 -45.56
C ALA A 29 56.19 10.74 -46.65
N THR A 30 55.12 10.07 -46.27
CA THR A 30 53.96 9.86 -47.14
C THR A 30 52.75 10.26 -46.35
N THR A 31 52.25 11.47 -46.65
CA THR A 31 51.06 12.08 -46.07
C THR A 31 49.84 11.23 -46.46
N ARG A 32 49.53 10.20 -45.66
CA ARG A 32 48.16 9.72 -45.57
C ARG A 32 47.42 10.73 -44.70
N ILE A 33 46.64 11.59 -45.35
CA ILE A 33 45.53 12.28 -44.69
C ILE A 33 44.60 11.16 -44.24
N ALA A 34 44.83 10.66 -43.02
CA ALA A 34 43.81 9.92 -42.32
C ALA A 34 42.66 10.89 -42.16
N SER A 35 41.58 10.65 -42.90
CA SER A 35 40.28 11.21 -42.61
C SER A 35 39.99 10.88 -41.15
N SER A 36 40.31 11.82 -40.26
CA SER A 36 39.83 11.81 -38.90
C SER A 36 38.32 11.99 -39.03
N SER A 37 37.63 10.86 -39.14
CA SER A 37 36.24 10.79 -38.73
C SER A 37 36.23 11.40 -37.34
N LEU A 38 35.75 12.64 -37.26
CA LEU A 38 35.34 13.27 -36.03
C LEU A 38 34.33 12.29 -35.44
N LEU A 39 34.81 11.38 -34.60
CA LEU A 39 34.02 10.77 -33.56
C LEU A 39 33.66 11.95 -32.65
N SER A 40 32.65 12.69 -33.10
CA SER A 40 31.78 13.44 -32.23
C SER A 40 31.33 12.41 -31.21
N SER A 41 32.03 12.42 -30.08
CA SER A 41 31.56 11.74 -28.90
C SER A 41 30.28 12.47 -28.52
N ASN A 42 29.16 12.03 -29.11
CA ASN A 42 27.83 12.22 -28.58
C ASN A 42 27.79 11.46 -27.25
N ARG A 43 28.52 11.97 -26.25
CA ARG A 43 28.06 11.86 -24.88
C ARG A 43 26.85 12.77 -24.87
N PRO A 44 25.61 12.25 -24.80
CA PRO A 44 24.49 13.12 -24.56
C PRO A 44 24.84 13.87 -23.28
N TYR A 45 24.99 15.19 -23.38
CA TYR A 45 24.93 16.03 -22.21
C TYR A 45 23.63 15.61 -21.53
N ASN A 46 23.74 14.91 -20.41
CA ASN A 46 22.59 14.66 -19.57
C ASN A 46 22.31 16.04 -18.96
N THR A 47 21.65 16.91 -19.74
CA THR A 47 21.03 18.11 -19.22
C THR A 47 20.30 17.65 -17.97
N ARG A 48 20.38 18.42 -16.88
CA ARG A 48 19.45 18.26 -15.75
C ARG A 48 18.04 18.46 -16.31
N ALA A 49 17.53 17.46 -17.00
CA ALA A 49 16.23 17.48 -17.61
C ALA A 49 15.29 17.75 -16.44
N HIS A 50 14.46 18.78 -16.58
CA HIS A 50 13.36 18.94 -15.65
C HIS A 50 12.67 17.58 -15.55
N PRO A 51 12.44 17.06 -14.33
CA PRO A 51 11.85 15.75 -14.16
C PRO A 51 10.58 15.68 -15.01
N GLN A 52 10.54 14.76 -15.97
CA GLN A 52 9.34 14.56 -16.78
C GLN A 52 8.19 14.20 -15.85
N ALA A 53 7.01 14.77 -16.10
CA ALA A 53 5.84 14.41 -15.33
C ALA A 53 5.62 12.89 -15.48
N PRO A 54 5.28 12.17 -14.39
CA PRO A 54 4.99 10.76 -14.49
C PRO A 54 3.86 10.54 -15.50
N PRO A 55 3.93 9.47 -16.31
CA PRO A 55 2.85 9.12 -17.22
C PRO A 55 1.56 8.94 -16.43
N VAL A 56 0.45 9.31 -17.05
CA VAL A 56 -0.88 9.12 -16.48
C VAL A 56 -1.54 8.00 -17.25
N HIS A 57 -2.17 7.08 -16.51
CA HIS A 57 -2.77 5.87 -17.04
C HIS A 57 -4.28 5.91 -16.84
N THR A 58 -5.02 5.25 -17.73
CA THR A 58 -6.42 4.93 -17.47
C THR A 58 -6.53 3.87 -16.37
N ILE A 59 -7.70 3.73 -15.74
CA ILE A 59 -7.93 2.72 -14.68
C ILE A 59 -7.61 1.29 -15.15
N PRO A 60 -8.14 0.77 -16.27
CA PRO A 60 -7.87 -0.59 -16.70
C PRO A 60 -6.38 -0.82 -17.01
N GLN A 61 -5.73 0.13 -17.69
CA GLN A 61 -4.29 0.06 -17.97
C GLN A 61 -3.47 0.05 -16.67
N ALA A 62 -3.79 0.91 -15.69
CA ALA A 62 -3.10 0.94 -14.41
C ALA A 62 -3.27 -0.39 -13.64
N LEU A 63 -4.48 -0.97 -13.64
CA LEU A 63 -4.73 -2.26 -13.01
C LEU A 63 -3.97 -3.39 -13.71
N GLN A 64 -3.94 -3.39 -15.04
CA GLN A 64 -3.18 -4.37 -15.81
C GLN A 64 -1.68 -4.30 -15.49
N GLU A 65 -1.09 -3.10 -15.49
CA GLU A 65 0.32 -2.91 -15.15
C GLU A 65 0.64 -3.40 -13.73
N VAL A 66 -0.25 -3.14 -12.76
CA VAL A 66 -0.11 -3.64 -11.38
C VAL A 66 -0.15 -5.18 -11.33
N LEU A 67 -1.08 -5.81 -12.06
CA LEU A 67 -1.20 -7.26 -12.10
C LEU A 67 0.01 -7.92 -12.80
N GLU A 68 0.51 -7.33 -13.86
CA GLU A 68 1.75 -7.75 -14.52
C GLU A 68 2.96 -7.63 -13.59
N GLU A 69 3.05 -6.53 -12.83
CA GLU A 69 4.09 -6.35 -11.82
C GLU A 69 4.03 -7.42 -10.72
N ILE A 70 2.83 -7.79 -10.28
CA ILE A 70 2.59 -8.88 -9.32
C ILE A 70 3.06 -10.22 -9.87
N LYS A 71 2.65 -10.59 -11.09
CA LYS A 71 3.07 -11.84 -11.76
C LYS A 71 4.60 -11.89 -11.96
N ALA A 72 5.20 -10.79 -12.39
CA ALA A 72 6.65 -10.68 -12.55
C ALA A 72 7.39 -10.84 -11.20
N ARG A 73 6.80 -10.35 -10.10
CA ARG A 73 7.37 -10.47 -8.76
C ARG A 73 7.26 -11.90 -8.21
N GLU A 74 6.14 -12.57 -8.45
CA GLU A 74 5.93 -13.97 -8.06
C GLU A 74 6.92 -14.91 -8.75
N THR A 75 7.06 -14.78 -10.07
CA THR A 75 8.01 -15.59 -10.86
C THR A 75 9.46 -15.38 -10.39
N LYS A 76 9.87 -14.13 -10.13
CA LYS A 76 11.19 -13.80 -9.58
C LYS A 76 11.41 -14.44 -8.20
N ARG A 77 10.44 -14.34 -7.29
CA ARG A 77 10.54 -14.94 -5.95
C ARG A 77 10.59 -16.46 -6.01
N HIS A 78 9.76 -17.07 -6.85
CA HIS A 78 9.75 -18.51 -7.05
C HIS A 78 11.09 -19.00 -7.63
N LYS A 79 11.66 -18.30 -8.62
CA LYS A 79 13.00 -18.61 -9.16
C LYS A 79 14.08 -18.52 -8.09
N LYS A 80 14.08 -17.45 -7.27
CA LYS A 80 15.04 -17.27 -6.17
C LYS A 80 14.91 -18.38 -5.12
N TRP A 81 13.69 -18.78 -4.79
CA TRP A 81 13.44 -19.88 -3.87
C TRP A 81 13.96 -21.21 -4.42
N LYS A 82 13.67 -21.52 -5.70
CA LYS A 82 14.21 -22.72 -6.37
C LYS A 82 15.74 -22.77 -6.37
N GLN A 83 16.40 -21.63 -6.63
CA GLN A 83 17.87 -21.55 -6.58
C GLN A 83 18.41 -21.79 -5.17
N ARG A 84 17.76 -21.23 -4.15
CA ARG A 84 18.13 -21.44 -2.75
C ARG A 84 17.90 -22.88 -2.28
N ALA A 85 16.81 -23.51 -2.72
CA ALA A 85 16.52 -24.91 -2.42
C ALA A 85 17.63 -25.82 -2.95
N LYS A 86 17.98 -25.67 -4.24
CA LYS A 86 19.09 -26.41 -4.86
C LYS A 86 20.44 -26.19 -4.17
N TYR A 87 20.74 -24.96 -3.76
CA TYR A 87 21.97 -24.66 -3.02
C TYR A 87 22.02 -25.37 -1.66
N LEU A 88 20.90 -25.41 -0.94
CA LEU A 88 20.81 -26.07 0.36
C LEU A 88 20.83 -27.61 0.24
N GLU A 89 20.24 -28.17 -0.82
CA GLU A 89 20.35 -29.61 -1.15
C GLU A 89 21.81 -29.98 -1.44
N LYS A 90 22.48 -29.24 -2.32
CA LYS A 90 23.91 -29.44 -2.62
C LYS A 90 24.81 -29.33 -1.38
N LYS A 91 24.53 -28.36 -0.50
CA LYS A 91 25.27 -28.17 0.75
C LYS A 91 25.06 -29.33 1.74
N LYS A 92 23.88 -29.97 1.72
CA LYS A 92 23.61 -31.15 2.53
C LYS A 92 24.33 -32.38 1.99
N GLU A 93 24.33 -32.57 0.67
CA GLU A 93 25.11 -33.63 0.02
C GLU A 93 26.61 -33.50 0.35
N GLU A 94 27.16 -32.28 0.27
CA GLU A 94 28.55 -31.99 0.69
C GLU A 94 28.80 -32.28 2.17
N GLU A 95 27.86 -31.96 3.07
CA GLU A 95 27.95 -32.28 4.51
C GLU A 95 27.82 -33.78 4.81
N GLU A 96 27.22 -34.57 3.92
CA GLU A 96 27.07 -36.03 4.05
C GLU A 96 28.31 -36.79 3.52
N ASP A 97 29.08 -36.21 2.59
CA ASP A 97 30.32 -36.78 2.05
C ASP A 97 31.55 -36.54 2.96
N ASP A 98 31.52 -35.52 3.83
CA ASP A 98 32.60 -35.16 4.76
C ASP A 98 32.43 -35.92 6.12
N ASP A 99 32.88 -37.18 6.15
CA ASP A 99 32.84 -38.14 7.28
C ASP A 99 33.76 -37.79 8.50
N ASP A 100 34.06 -36.52 8.76
CA ASP A 100 34.90 -36.09 9.90
C ASP A 100 34.17 -35.21 10.92
N SER A 101 33.90 -35.87 12.06
CA SER A 101 33.26 -35.37 13.26
C SER A 101 33.79 -34.02 13.75
N THR A 102 33.05 -32.93 13.50
CA THR A 102 32.77 -31.90 14.52
C THR A 102 31.39 -31.27 14.26
N ALA A 103 30.39 -31.78 14.95
CA ALA A 103 29.06 -31.19 14.97
C ALA A 103 29.11 -29.77 15.57
N THR A 104 28.69 -28.75 14.81
CA THR A 104 27.79 -27.69 15.27
C THR A 104 27.26 -26.93 14.05
N THR A 105 25.94 -26.94 13.87
CA THR A 105 25.14 -26.26 12.82
C THR A 105 24.83 -27.10 11.57
N ALA A 106 24.01 -28.14 11.75
CA ALA A 106 23.28 -28.78 10.65
C ALA A 106 22.67 -27.71 9.72
N ALA A 107 22.85 -27.87 8.39
CA ALA A 107 22.26 -26.96 7.42
C ALA A 107 20.75 -26.78 7.68
N PRO A 108 20.23 -25.54 7.81
CA PRO A 108 18.82 -25.34 8.09
C PRO A 108 17.97 -25.92 6.96
N PRO A 109 16.85 -26.61 7.28
CA PRO A 109 15.98 -27.20 6.27
C PRO A 109 15.44 -26.11 5.33
N VAL A 110 15.25 -26.46 4.06
CA VAL A 110 14.64 -25.56 3.08
C VAL A 110 13.21 -25.25 3.54
N PRO A 111 12.85 -23.98 3.81
CA PRO A 111 11.47 -23.66 4.14
C PRO A 111 10.58 -23.88 2.91
N PRO A 112 9.35 -24.40 3.07
CA PRO A 112 8.42 -24.58 1.96
C PRO A 112 8.12 -23.25 1.27
N TYR A 113 7.91 -23.27 -0.05
CA TYR A 113 7.52 -22.07 -0.79
C TYR A 113 6.14 -21.62 -0.33
N ARG A 114 6.06 -20.41 0.22
CA ARG A 114 4.79 -19.77 0.60
C ARG A 114 4.43 -18.71 -0.46
N PRO A 115 3.47 -18.97 -1.37
CA PRO A 115 2.96 -17.93 -2.26
C PRO A 115 2.32 -16.83 -1.42
N GLN A 116 2.42 -15.59 -1.89
CA GLN A 116 1.93 -14.44 -1.16
C GLN A 116 1.00 -13.65 -2.05
N ASP A 117 -0.29 -13.65 -1.71
CA ASP A 117 -1.30 -12.90 -2.43
C ASP A 117 -1.24 -11.43 -2.05
N TYR A 118 -0.79 -10.62 -3.00
CA TYR A 118 -0.68 -9.18 -2.84
C TYR A 118 -2.04 -8.49 -2.82
N THR A 119 -2.13 -7.37 -2.08
CA THR A 119 -3.29 -6.49 -2.14
C THR A 119 -3.08 -5.41 -3.17
N VAL A 120 -4.14 -5.07 -3.89
CA VAL A 120 -4.22 -3.90 -4.76
C VAL A 120 -5.02 -2.84 -4.02
N ASP A 121 -4.41 -1.67 -3.86
CA ASP A 121 -4.92 -0.57 -3.05
C ASP A 121 -5.05 0.69 -3.93
N LEU A 122 -6.19 1.36 -3.81
CA LEU A 122 -6.49 2.66 -4.41
C LEU A 122 -6.24 3.74 -3.37
N THR A 123 -5.34 4.66 -3.68
CA THR A 123 -5.04 5.82 -2.83
C THR A 123 -5.57 7.09 -3.48
N LEU A 124 -6.47 7.77 -2.78
CA LEU A 124 -7.11 9.01 -3.23
C LEU A 124 -6.59 10.17 -2.39
N ASN A 125 -6.06 11.19 -3.04
CA ASN A 125 -5.74 12.47 -2.41
C ASN A 125 -6.93 13.40 -2.60
N LEU A 126 -7.69 13.64 -1.52
CA LEU A 126 -8.87 14.47 -1.55
C LEU A 126 -8.54 15.90 -1.10
N ASN A 127 -9.30 16.87 -1.62
CA ASN A 127 -9.25 18.27 -1.18
C ASN A 127 -10.09 18.49 0.09
N VAL A 128 -9.82 17.70 1.10
CA VAL A 128 -10.52 17.71 2.39
C VAL A 128 -9.52 18.07 3.48
N ASP A 129 -9.91 18.95 4.42
CA ASP A 129 -9.13 19.23 5.61
C ASP A 129 -9.80 18.54 6.83
N PRO A 130 -9.32 17.37 7.26
CA PRO A 130 -9.94 16.60 8.35
C PRO A 130 -9.85 17.32 9.72
N ARG A 131 -9.08 18.40 9.82
CA ARG A 131 -8.98 19.22 11.04
C ARG A 131 -10.21 20.10 11.21
N LYS A 132 -10.91 20.42 10.12
CA LYS A 132 -12.18 21.14 10.16
C LYS A 132 -13.30 20.16 10.46
N GLN A 133 -14.20 20.57 11.34
CA GLN A 133 -15.38 19.79 11.69
C GLN A 133 -16.27 19.62 10.44
N GLY A 134 -16.88 18.44 10.30
CA GLY A 134 -17.76 18.11 9.17
C GLY A 134 -17.05 17.72 7.86
N GLN A 135 -15.74 17.95 7.73
CA GLN A 135 -15.02 17.59 6.51
C GLN A 135 -14.38 16.20 6.55
N ALA A 136 -14.05 15.68 7.74
CA ALA A 136 -13.41 14.37 7.88
C ALA A 136 -14.34 13.24 7.43
N LEU A 137 -13.87 12.40 6.49
CA LEU A 137 -14.64 11.26 6.01
C LEU A 137 -14.27 10.03 6.83
N ARG A 138 -15.30 9.34 7.30
CA ARG A 138 -15.18 8.06 7.99
C ARG A 138 -16.45 7.26 7.71
N GLY A 139 -16.28 6.03 7.28
CA GLY A 139 -17.40 5.15 6.98
C GLY A 139 -16.94 3.76 6.58
N SER A 140 -17.92 2.94 6.22
CA SER A 140 -17.73 1.66 5.54
C SER A 140 -18.31 1.76 4.13
N LEU A 141 -17.78 0.93 3.24
CA LEU A 141 -18.31 0.71 1.91
C LEU A 141 -18.38 -0.79 1.66
N GLU A 142 -19.38 -1.22 0.91
CA GLU A 142 -19.52 -2.60 0.48
C GLU A 142 -18.94 -2.77 -0.92
N LEU A 143 -18.07 -3.77 -1.08
CA LEU A 143 -17.51 -4.17 -2.36
C LEU A 143 -18.29 -5.35 -2.96
N PRO A 144 -18.65 -5.32 -4.25
CA PRO A 144 -19.40 -6.41 -4.89
C PRO A 144 -18.63 -7.74 -4.86
N HIS A 145 -17.32 -7.71 -5.13
CA HIS A 145 -16.46 -8.92 -5.12
C HIS A 145 -15.69 -9.11 -3.80
N GLY A 146 -15.87 -8.22 -2.83
CA GLY A 146 -15.14 -8.20 -1.58
C GLY A 146 -13.63 -7.99 -1.72
N THR A 147 -12.91 -8.09 -0.60
CA THR A 147 -11.46 -7.88 -0.53
C THR A 147 -10.64 -9.17 -0.64
N GLY A 148 -11.28 -10.34 -0.59
CA GLY A 148 -10.60 -11.64 -0.59
C GLY A 148 -9.80 -11.94 0.68
N LYS A 149 -9.99 -11.16 1.76
CA LYS A 149 -9.40 -11.41 3.08
C LYS A 149 -10.43 -12.10 3.97
N LYS A 150 -10.05 -13.23 4.57
CA LYS A 150 -10.84 -13.88 5.63
C LYS A 150 -10.59 -13.13 6.94
N ILE A 151 -11.66 -12.60 7.54
CA ILE A 151 -11.61 -11.76 8.72
C ILE A 151 -12.20 -12.54 9.89
N ALA A 152 -11.48 -12.59 11.02
CA ALA A 152 -12.03 -13.11 12.26
C ALA A 152 -12.86 -12.01 12.96
N VAL A 153 -14.14 -12.29 13.18
CA VAL A 153 -15.12 -11.35 13.75
C VAL A 153 -15.56 -11.83 15.14
N VAL A 154 -15.60 -10.91 16.09
CA VAL A 154 -16.19 -11.10 17.43
C VAL A 154 -17.49 -10.32 17.53
N VAL A 155 -18.52 -10.92 18.10
CA VAL A 155 -19.86 -10.33 18.20
C VAL A 155 -20.21 -10.11 19.67
N PHE A 156 -20.63 -8.89 20.00
CA PHE A 156 -21.10 -8.50 21.32
C PHE A 156 -22.62 -8.32 21.31
N THR A 157 -23.34 -9.27 21.94
CA THR A 157 -24.81 -9.31 21.97
C THR A 157 -25.28 -9.80 23.32
N SER A 158 -26.28 -9.12 23.91
CA SER A 158 -26.98 -9.59 25.11
C SER A 158 -28.02 -10.68 24.83
N ASN A 159 -28.49 -10.78 23.58
CA ASN A 159 -29.50 -11.77 23.19
C ASN A 159 -28.88 -13.13 22.90
N GLU A 160 -29.30 -14.14 23.66
CA GLU A 160 -28.80 -15.52 23.54
C GLU A 160 -29.15 -16.15 22.18
N THR A 161 -30.36 -15.89 21.67
CA THR A 161 -30.81 -16.42 20.36
C THR A 161 -29.97 -15.90 19.19
N LEU A 162 -29.61 -14.62 19.21
CA LEU A 162 -28.71 -14.03 18.23
C LEU A 162 -27.27 -14.53 18.42
N ALA A 163 -26.87 -14.75 19.67
CA ALA A 163 -25.55 -15.27 19.97
C ALA A 163 -25.35 -16.68 19.39
N GLU A 164 -26.34 -17.56 19.51
CA GLU A 164 -26.31 -18.91 18.92
C GLU A 164 -26.26 -18.88 17.39
N LYS A 165 -27.09 -18.03 16.76
CA LYS A 165 -27.08 -17.86 15.31
C LYS A 165 -25.74 -17.32 14.80
N ALA A 166 -25.18 -16.31 15.47
CA ALA A 166 -23.87 -15.76 15.12
C ALA A 166 -22.74 -16.79 15.26
N LYS A 167 -22.79 -17.64 16.28
CA LYS A 167 -21.86 -18.78 16.43
C LYS A 167 -22.01 -19.78 15.28
N ALA A 168 -23.25 -20.11 14.89
CA ALA A 168 -23.51 -21.02 13.78
C ALA A 168 -22.98 -20.49 12.42
N MET A 169 -23.00 -19.17 12.23
CA MET A 169 -22.47 -18.50 11.03
C MET A 169 -20.94 -18.40 10.99
N GLY A 170 -20.25 -18.78 12.08
CA GLY A 170 -18.79 -18.81 12.14
C GLY A 170 -18.14 -17.57 12.76
N ALA A 171 -18.86 -16.81 13.59
CA ALA A 171 -18.21 -15.83 14.47
C ALA A 171 -17.25 -16.54 15.43
N LEU A 172 -16.05 -15.97 15.64
CA LEU A 172 -15.00 -16.60 16.44
C LEU A 172 -15.41 -16.72 17.91
N HIS A 173 -15.91 -15.62 18.48
CA HIS A 173 -16.45 -15.56 19.84
C HIS A 173 -17.69 -14.68 19.85
N VAL A 174 -18.68 -15.08 20.64
CA VAL A 174 -19.94 -14.34 20.81
C VAL A 174 -20.35 -14.36 22.28
N GLY A 175 -20.72 -13.19 22.81
CA GLY A 175 -21.18 -13.05 24.19
C GLY A 175 -21.37 -11.58 24.61
N ALA A 176 -21.86 -11.38 25.83
CA ALA A 176 -22.03 -10.06 26.44
C ALA A 176 -20.95 -9.81 27.51
N GLU A 177 -21.31 -9.84 28.79
CA GLU A 177 -20.44 -9.42 29.88
C GLU A 177 -19.25 -10.36 30.11
N ASP A 178 -19.46 -11.68 30.05
CA ASP A 178 -18.39 -12.67 30.25
C ASP A 178 -17.26 -12.50 29.22
N LEU A 179 -17.60 -12.20 27.97
CA LEU A 179 -16.62 -11.99 26.90
C LEU A 179 -15.87 -10.68 27.14
N MET A 180 -16.56 -9.64 27.60
CA MET A 180 -15.92 -8.37 27.95
C MET A 180 -14.89 -8.53 29.06
N GLU A 181 -15.19 -9.34 30.07
CA GLU A 181 -14.28 -9.60 31.19
C GLU A 181 -13.07 -10.43 30.78
N LYS A 182 -13.26 -11.46 29.94
CA LYS A 182 -12.16 -12.26 29.38
C LYS A 182 -11.21 -11.46 28.49
N ILE A 183 -11.72 -10.48 27.73
CA ILE A 183 -10.88 -9.56 26.95
C ILE A 183 -10.16 -8.58 27.89
N ALA A 184 -10.83 -8.11 28.94
CA ALA A 184 -10.24 -7.18 29.90
C ALA A 184 -9.13 -7.84 30.75
N SER A 185 -9.31 -9.10 31.14
CA SER A 185 -8.32 -9.91 31.87
C SER A 185 -7.15 -10.35 30.99
N GLY A 186 -7.32 -10.32 29.66
CA GLY A 186 -6.30 -10.71 28.69
C GLY A 186 -6.27 -12.21 28.39
N GLU A 187 -7.27 -12.99 28.83
CA GLU A 187 -7.42 -14.39 28.44
C GLU A 187 -7.62 -14.54 26.92
N ILE A 188 -8.41 -13.64 26.33
CA ILE A 188 -8.58 -13.54 24.89
C ILE A 188 -7.62 -12.47 24.38
N ALA A 189 -6.61 -12.91 23.62
CA ALA A 189 -5.68 -11.99 22.97
C ALA A 189 -6.44 -11.11 21.97
N VAL A 190 -6.31 -9.79 22.11
CA VAL A 190 -6.94 -8.79 21.22
C VAL A 190 -6.49 -8.95 19.77
N ASP A 191 -5.30 -9.52 19.54
CA ASP A 191 -4.76 -9.78 18.21
C ASP A 191 -5.41 -11.01 17.51
N SER A 192 -6.27 -11.77 18.21
CA SER A 192 -6.97 -12.93 17.63
C SER A 192 -8.10 -12.56 16.68
N PHE A 193 -8.67 -11.35 16.81
CA PHE A 193 -9.76 -10.87 15.97
C PHE A 193 -9.42 -9.55 15.31
N GLN A 194 -10.03 -9.33 14.14
CA GLN A 194 -9.75 -8.19 13.27
C GLN A 194 -10.93 -7.21 13.20
N ARG A 195 -12.15 -7.70 13.50
CA ARG A 195 -13.38 -6.91 13.54
C ARG A 195 -14.21 -7.28 14.75
N SER A 196 -14.94 -6.29 15.23
CA SER A 196 -15.89 -6.41 16.32
C SER A 196 -17.23 -5.83 15.88
N LEU A 197 -18.29 -6.57 16.16
CA LEU A 197 -19.67 -6.16 15.95
C LEU A 197 -20.35 -6.07 17.30
N ALA A 198 -21.25 -5.10 17.45
CA ALA A 198 -22.02 -4.95 18.68
C ALA A 198 -23.45 -4.53 18.39
N THR A 199 -24.37 -4.97 19.23
CA THR A 199 -25.71 -4.37 19.30
C THR A 199 -25.63 -3.01 20.01
N SER A 200 -26.50 -2.07 19.64
CA SER A 200 -26.59 -0.74 20.28
C SER A 200 -26.77 -0.81 21.80
N GLU A 201 -27.44 -1.84 22.33
CA GLU A 201 -27.71 -2.00 23.76
C GLU A 201 -26.45 -2.27 24.59
N VAL A 202 -25.54 -3.09 24.08
CA VAL A 202 -24.32 -3.53 24.79
C VAL A 202 -23.18 -2.50 24.65
N LEU A 203 -23.31 -1.58 23.69
CA LEU A 203 -22.28 -0.60 23.35
C LEU A 203 -21.88 0.33 24.53
N PRO A 204 -22.80 0.85 25.38
CA PRO A 204 -22.44 1.68 26.52
C PRO A 204 -21.53 0.95 27.51
N ASP A 205 -21.82 -0.31 27.80
CA ASP A 205 -21.04 -1.07 28.78
C ASP A 205 -19.72 -1.57 28.21
N LEU A 206 -19.71 -1.92 26.91
CA LEU A 206 -18.50 -2.17 26.15
C LEU A 206 -17.55 -0.97 26.18
N SER A 207 -18.09 0.24 26.02
CA SER A 207 -17.31 1.47 26.04
C SER A 207 -16.68 1.78 27.41
N LYS A 208 -17.34 1.40 28.51
CA LYS A 208 -16.80 1.61 29.87
C LYS A 208 -15.69 0.62 30.20
N LYS A 209 -15.91 -0.67 29.93
CA LYS A 209 -15.00 -1.75 30.33
C LYS A 209 -13.79 -1.88 29.38
N LEU A 210 -14.01 -1.79 28.06
CA LEU A 210 -13.00 -2.15 27.05
C LEU A 210 -12.38 -1.00 26.27
N ALA A 211 -12.78 0.27 26.50
CA ALA A 211 -12.23 1.40 25.74
C ALA A 211 -10.70 1.52 25.80
N ARG A 212 -10.08 1.21 26.94
CA ARG A 212 -8.62 1.28 27.11
C ARG A 212 -7.88 0.23 26.27
N VAL A 213 -8.50 -0.93 26.04
CA VAL A 213 -7.91 -2.07 25.35
C VAL A 213 -8.20 -2.00 23.84
N LEU A 214 -9.46 -1.85 23.45
CA LEU A 214 -9.89 -1.86 22.04
C LEU A 214 -9.67 -0.52 21.33
N GLY A 215 -9.69 0.59 22.06
CA GLY A 215 -9.51 1.95 21.54
C GLY A 215 -8.22 2.16 20.74
N PRO A 216 -7.02 1.93 21.32
CA PRO A 216 -5.75 2.16 20.61
C PRO A 216 -5.55 1.25 19.40
N ARG A 217 -6.19 0.07 19.39
CA ARG A 217 -6.13 -0.89 18.27
C ARG A 217 -7.18 -0.62 17.19
N GLY A 218 -8.12 0.30 17.41
CA GLY A 218 -9.17 0.61 16.44
C GLY A 218 -10.21 -0.51 16.26
N LEU A 219 -10.25 -1.47 17.20
CA LEU A 219 -11.18 -2.60 17.23
C LEU A 219 -12.43 -2.28 18.05
N MET A 220 -12.67 -1.02 18.38
CA MET A 220 -13.87 -0.61 19.08
C MET A 220 -15.01 -0.40 18.06
N PRO A 221 -16.18 -1.05 18.24
CA PRO A 221 -17.34 -0.82 17.38
C PRO A 221 -17.73 0.67 17.37
N ASN A 222 -18.07 1.20 16.20
CA ASN A 222 -18.45 2.59 16.02
C ASN A 222 -19.71 2.72 15.13
N PRO A 223 -20.76 3.43 15.57
CA PRO A 223 -21.98 3.60 14.78
C PRO A 223 -21.74 4.31 13.44
N LYS A 224 -20.75 5.20 13.34
CA LYS A 224 -20.41 5.90 12.08
C LYS A 224 -19.82 4.98 11.01
N VAL A 225 -19.27 3.85 11.42
CA VAL A 225 -18.66 2.86 10.52
C VAL A 225 -19.63 1.71 10.23
N GLY A 226 -20.86 1.76 10.78
CA GLY A 226 -21.86 0.72 10.56
C GLY A 226 -21.57 -0.59 11.29
N THR A 227 -20.57 -0.66 12.17
CA THR A 227 -20.25 -1.88 12.94
C THR A 227 -21.13 -2.05 14.19
N VAL A 228 -22.10 -1.16 14.38
CA VAL A 228 -23.09 -1.23 15.44
C VAL A 228 -24.44 -1.40 14.77
N ALA A 229 -25.06 -2.55 14.98
CA ALA A 229 -26.32 -2.91 14.35
C ALA A 229 -27.48 -2.86 15.35
N ALA A 230 -28.68 -2.68 14.82
CA ALA A 230 -29.89 -3.14 15.49
C ALA A 230 -29.91 -4.68 15.48
N GLU A 231 -30.71 -5.28 16.34
CA GLU A 231 -30.80 -6.73 16.53
C GLU A 231 -31.08 -7.49 15.24
N ASP A 232 -31.99 -6.97 14.42
CA ASP A 232 -32.44 -7.60 13.17
C ASP A 232 -31.36 -7.63 12.08
N ASN A 233 -30.49 -6.61 12.05
CA ASN A 233 -29.50 -6.43 10.98
C ASN A 233 -28.13 -7.03 11.32
N LEU A 234 -27.97 -7.57 12.52
CA LEU A 234 -26.66 -8.03 12.99
C LEU A 234 -26.15 -9.24 12.21
N LEU A 235 -27.05 -10.15 11.80
CA LEU A 235 -26.69 -11.35 11.06
C LEU A 235 -26.22 -11.01 9.64
N GLU A 236 -26.93 -10.13 8.93
CA GLU A 236 -26.54 -9.67 7.60
C GLU A 236 -25.16 -8.98 7.62
N LEU A 237 -24.94 -8.15 8.63
CA LEU A 237 -23.67 -7.47 8.85
C LEU A 237 -22.53 -8.45 9.19
N LEU A 238 -22.84 -9.55 9.88
CA LEU A 238 -21.87 -10.61 10.14
C LEU A 238 -21.49 -11.33 8.85
N GLU A 239 -22.44 -11.61 7.96
CA GLU A 239 -22.16 -12.23 6.65
C GLU A 239 -21.31 -11.32 5.77
N SER A 240 -21.64 -10.04 5.68
CA SER A 240 -20.91 -9.06 4.89
C SER A 240 -19.44 -8.95 5.35
N GLN A 241 -19.21 -8.97 6.66
CA GLN A 241 -17.88 -8.88 7.25
C GLN A 241 -17.07 -10.16 7.14
N LEU A 242 -17.69 -11.33 7.35
CA LEU A 242 -17.02 -12.62 7.17
C LEU A 242 -16.63 -12.85 5.71
N ALA A 243 -17.47 -12.41 4.77
CA ALA A 243 -17.16 -12.41 3.34
C ALA A 243 -16.09 -11.35 2.96
N GLY A 244 -15.72 -10.46 3.87
CA GLY A 244 -14.74 -9.40 3.63
C GLY A 244 -15.23 -8.38 2.58
N LYS A 245 -16.55 -8.22 2.45
CA LYS A 245 -17.19 -7.27 1.52
C LYS A 245 -17.08 -5.84 2.04
N GLU A 246 -17.08 -5.65 3.35
CA GLU A 246 -16.98 -4.33 3.96
C GLU A 246 -15.55 -3.82 4.06
N VAL A 247 -15.32 -2.64 3.48
CA VAL A 247 -14.08 -1.89 3.61
C VAL A 247 -14.34 -0.63 4.41
N GLN A 248 -13.61 -0.49 5.50
CA GLN A 248 -13.65 0.73 6.31
C GLN A 248 -12.61 1.71 5.80
N TYR A 249 -13.01 2.97 5.66
CA TYR A 249 -12.12 4.02 5.23
C TYR A 249 -12.16 5.20 6.20
N ARG A 250 -11.03 5.90 6.25
CA ARG A 250 -10.83 7.08 7.10
C ARG A 250 -9.90 8.03 6.39
N THR A 251 -10.21 9.32 6.41
CA THR A 251 -9.28 10.35 5.96
C THR A 251 -8.12 10.52 6.92
N GLU A 252 -6.91 10.46 6.39
CA GLU A 252 -5.70 10.85 7.09
C GLU A 252 -5.62 12.36 7.29
N LYS A 253 -4.66 12.83 8.10
CA LYS A 253 -4.43 14.25 8.41
C LYS A 253 -4.21 15.11 7.17
N GLU A 254 -3.69 14.52 6.09
CA GLU A 254 -3.42 15.21 4.82
C GLU A 254 -4.61 15.14 3.84
N GLY A 255 -5.74 14.54 4.23
CA GLY A 255 -6.89 14.35 3.33
C GLY A 255 -6.70 13.20 2.34
N ILE A 256 -5.76 12.30 2.61
CA ILE A 256 -5.55 11.07 1.83
C ILE A 256 -6.46 9.97 2.37
N VAL A 257 -7.01 9.15 1.48
CA VAL A 257 -7.81 7.97 1.80
C VAL A 257 -7.19 6.75 1.12
N HIS A 258 -6.95 5.70 1.91
CA HIS A 258 -6.45 4.41 1.44
C HIS A 258 -7.59 3.40 1.39
N LEU A 259 -7.81 2.79 0.23
CA LEU A 259 -8.95 1.92 -0.05
C LEU A 259 -8.44 0.62 -0.68
N PRO A 260 -8.49 -0.53 0.04
CA PRO A 260 -8.19 -1.81 -0.57
C PRO A 260 -9.27 -2.17 -1.59
N VAL A 261 -8.86 -2.40 -2.84
CA VAL A 261 -9.77 -2.77 -3.94
C VAL A 261 -9.94 -4.29 -4.00
N GLY A 262 -8.88 -5.04 -3.70
CA GLY A 262 -8.92 -6.50 -3.74
C GLY A 262 -7.55 -7.16 -3.68
N LYS A 263 -7.50 -8.43 -4.07
CA LYS A 263 -6.27 -9.21 -4.21
C LYS A 263 -5.75 -9.17 -5.65
N GLY A 264 -4.44 -9.29 -5.82
CA GLY A 264 -3.80 -9.48 -7.13
C GLY A 264 -4.18 -10.80 -7.81
N SER A 265 -4.73 -11.75 -7.06
CA SER A 265 -5.28 -13.00 -7.58
C SER A 265 -6.63 -12.80 -8.28
N PHE A 266 -7.26 -11.63 -8.13
CA PHE A 266 -8.47 -11.28 -8.86
C PHE A 266 -8.11 -10.87 -10.29
N GLY A 267 -9.01 -11.17 -11.23
CA GLY A 267 -8.90 -10.68 -12.60
C GLY A 267 -9.07 -9.15 -12.70
N ILE A 268 -8.96 -8.62 -13.91
CA ILE A 268 -9.12 -7.18 -14.17
C ILE A 268 -10.57 -6.75 -13.89
N ASP A 269 -11.55 -7.50 -14.40
CA ASP A 269 -12.99 -7.18 -14.30
C ASP A 269 -13.48 -6.97 -12.85
N PRO A 270 -13.25 -7.90 -11.90
CA PRO A 270 -13.71 -7.71 -10.52
C PRO A 270 -13.02 -6.53 -9.82
N LEU A 271 -11.76 -6.24 -10.16
CA LEU A 271 -11.04 -5.09 -9.61
C LEU A 271 -11.58 -3.77 -10.17
N LEU A 272 -11.96 -3.76 -11.45
CA LEU A 272 -12.57 -2.61 -12.10
C LEU A 272 -13.96 -2.32 -11.49
N GLU A 273 -14.80 -3.34 -11.30
CA GLU A 273 -16.12 -3.19 -10.67
C GLU A 273 -16.02 -2.71 -9.21
N ASN A 274 -15.09 -3.28 -8.44
CA ASN A 274 -14.81 -2.81 -7.08
C ASN A 274 -14.35 -1.35 -7.06
N THR A 275 -13.46 -0.96 -7.98
CA THR A 275 -12.99 0.43 -8.12
C THR A 275 -14.14 1.37 -8.45
N GLY A 276 -15.04 0.95 -9.36
CA GLY A 276 -16.24 1.70 -9.70
C GLY A 276 -17.18 1.92 -8.52
N ALA A 277 -17.42 0.87 -7.71
CA ALA A 277 -18.25 0.95 -6.52
C ALA A 277 -17.67 1.90 -5.47
N ILE A 278 -16.34 1.82 -5.23
CA ILE A 278 -15.62 2.72 -4.34
C ILE A 278 -15.80 4.18 -4.79
N MET A 279 -15.59 4.46 -6.07
CA MET A 279 -15.66 5.82 -6.58
C MET A 279 -17.06 6.42 -6.48
N LYS A 280 -18.11 5.64 -6.80
CA LYS A 280 -19.50 6.05 -6.59
C LYS A 280 -19.76 6.44 -5.13
N LYS A 281 -19.35 5.60 -4.19
CA LYS A 281 -19.51 5.85 -2.75
C LYS A 281 -18.73 7.07 -2.26
N VAL A 282 -17.49 7.26 -2.73
CA VAL A 282 -16.68 8.45 -2.38
C VAL A 282 -17.33 9.74 -2.86
N TYR A 283 -17.97 9.72 -4.03
CA TYR A 283 -18.70 10.87 -4.56
C TYR A 283 -20.05 11.12 -3.87
N GLU A 284 -20.76 10.07 -3.46
CA GLU A 284 -21.98 10.18 -2.63
C GLU A 284 -21.70 10.84 -1.28
N ILE A 285 -20.53 10.55 -0.68
CA ILE A 285 -20.17 10.98 0.67
C ILE A 285 -19.39 12.32 0.64
N LYS A 286 -19.33 12.95 -0.54
CA LYS A 286 -18.67 14.24 -0.74
C LYS A 286 -19.32 15.30 0.17
N PRO A 287 -18.56 15.94 1.08
CA PRO A 287 -19.10 16.98 1.95
C PRO A 287 -19.39 18.25 1.13
N GLU A 288 -20.45 18.97 1.51
CA GLU A 288 -20.84 20.23 0.84
C GLU A 288 -19.74 21.30 0.91
N SER A 289 -19.05 21.37 2.05
CA SER A 289 -17.91 22.25 2.27
C SER A 289 -16.62 21.44 2.22
N TYR A 290 -15.81 21.66 1.19
CA TYR A 290 -14.47 21.07 1.05
C TYR A 290 -13.49 22.13 0.53
N GLY A 291 -12.20 21.97 0.83
CA GLY A 291 -11.17 22.95 0.50
C GLY A 291 -10.16 23.17 1.62
N LYS A 292 -8.90 22.83 1.32
CA LYS A 292 -7.76 23.17 2.18
C LYS A 292 -7.53 24.68 2.15
N PRO A 293 -7.38 25.36 3.31
CA PRO A 293 -7.05 26.77 3.31
C PRO A 293 -5.67 26.97 2.65
N LYS A 294 -5.63 27.52 1.43
CA LYS A 294 -4.37 27.90 0.80
C LYS A 294 -3.70 28.97 1.65
N LYS A 295 -2.60 28.63 2.34
CA LYS A 295 -1.67 29.64 2.86
C LYS A 295 -1.18 30.43 1.65
N LYS A 296 -1.67 31.67 1.48
CA LYS A 296 -1.11 32.60 0.52
C LYS A 296 0.36 32.73 0.89
N LYS A 297 1.28 32.21 0.06
CA LYS A 297 2.69 32.61 0.16
C LYS A 297 2.70 34.12 -0.04
N ALA A 298 2.99 34.86 1.02
CA ALA A 298 3.28 36.28 0.95
C ALA A 298 4.63 36.43 0.23
N GLY A 299 4.59 36.34 -1.10
CA GLY A 299 5.75 36.49 -1.96
C GLY A 299 5.29 37.08 -3.28
N GLY A 300 5.33 38.40 -3.38
CA GLY A 300 5.26 39.16 -4.63
C GLY A 300 3.91 39.20 -5.33
N GLY A 301 3.20 40.33 -5.16
CA GLY A 301 2.33 40.97 -6.17
C GLY A 301 1.56 40.06 -7.13
N GLY A 302 0.43 39.52 -6.68
CA GLY A 302 -0.54 38.90 -7.57
C GLY A 302 -1.64 38.21 -6.77
N LYS A 303 -2.73 38.93 -6.47
CA LYS A 303 -3.98 38.30 -6.05
C LYS A 303 -4.50 37.48 -7.23
N LYS A 304 -4.02 36.25 -7.40
CA LYS A 304 -4.71 35.27 -8.26
C LYS A 304 -6.05 35.00 -7.59
N LYS A 305 -7.13 35.45 -8.25
CA LYS A 305 -8.51 35.13 -7.88
C LYS A 305 -8.60 33.62 -7.61
N ALA A 306 -9.16 33.27 -6.45
CA ALA A 306 -9.62 31.91 -6.19
C ALA A 306 -10.78 31.65 -7.16
N GLY A 307 -10.47 31.05 -8.29
CA GLY A 307 -11.36 30.96 -9.44
C GLY A 307 -11.00 29.78 -10.32
N SER A 308 -10.93 28.60 -9.71
CA SER A 308 -11.17 27.31 -10.37
C SER A 308 -12.00 26.53 -9.37
N ALA A 309 -13.18 26.03 -9.77
CA ALA A 309 -13.96 25.11 -8.94
C ALA A 309 -12.98 24.05 -8.39
N GLU A 310 -12.71 24.08 -7.08
CA GLU A 310 -11.67 23.22 -6.55
C GLU A 310 -12.14 21.78 -6.74
N THR A 311 -11.33 20.96 -7.42
CA THR A 311 -11.67 19.56 -7.66
C THR A 311 -11.68 18.82 -6.33
N TYR A 312 -12.61 17.88 -6.18
CA TYR A 312 -12.73 17.09 -4.96
C TYR A 312 -11.58 16.10 -4.82
N VAL A 313 -11.25 15.41 -5.91
CA VAL A 313 -10.06 14.55 -6.03
C VAL A 313 -8.91 15.37 -6.66
N ILE A 314 -7.75 15.40 -6.00
CA ILE A 314 -6.54 16.09 -6.46
C ILE A 314 -5.67 15.14 -7.30
N SER A 315 -5.52 13.91 -6.83
CA SER A 315 -4.74 12.86 -7.50
C SER A 315 -5.19 11.49 -7.01
N ALA A 316 -5.13 10.49 -7.87
CA ALA A 316 -5.42 9.11 -7.54
C ALA A 316 -4.28 8.19 -8.00
N PHE A 317 -4.00 7.16 -7.22
CA PHE A 317 -2.97 6.17 -7.52
C PHE A 317 -3.51 4.76 -7.27
N VAL A 318 -3.26 3.84 -8.21
CA VAL A 318 -3.37 2.40 -7.96
C VAL A 318 -1.99 1.87 -7.61
N SER A 319 -1.90 1.08 -6.55
CA SER A 319 -0.65 0.46 -6.14
C SER A 319 -0.88 -0.96 -5.63
N SER A 320 0.19 -1.75 -5.54
CA SER A 320 0.18 -3.01 -4.78
C SER A 320 1.07 -2.92 -3.55
N THR A 321 0.87 -3.80 -2.56
CA THR A 321 1.57 -3.78 -1.25
C THR A 321 3.09 -3.62 -1.35
N PHE A 322 3.72 -4.13 -2.41
CA PHE A 322 5.17 -3.98 -2.67
C PHE A 322 5.48 -3.51 -4.09
N GLY A 323 4.53 -2.84 -4.73
CA GLY A 323 4.64 -2.38 -6.11
C GLY A 323 4.79 -0.88 -6.24
N LYS A 324 4.92 -0.45 -7.50
CA LYS A 324 4.90 0.98 -7.84
C LYS A 324 3.47 1.50 -7.77
N GLY A 325 3.33 2.80 -7.53
CA GLY A 325 2.07 3.52 -7.64
C GLY A 325 1.91 4.09 -9.04
N TYR A 326 0.87 3.68 -9.75
CA TYR A 326 0.51 4.18 -11.06
C TYR A 326 -0.50 5.31 -10.91
N LYS A 327 -0.21 6.46 -11.50
CA LYS A 327 -1.06 7.65 -11.42
C LYS A 327 -2.23 7.50 -12.39
N ILE A 328 -3.44 7.68 -11.90
CA ILE A 328 -4.67 7.54 -12.67
C ILE A 328 -5.11 8.89 -13.23
N ASP A 329 -5.68 8.87 -14.44
CA ASP A 329 -6.39 10.00 -15.02
C ASP A 329 -7.69 10.29 -14.29
N LEU A 330 -7.80 11.49 -13.71
CA LEU A 330 -8.98 11.91 -12.94
C LEU A 330 -10.28 11.86 -13.74
N ARG A 331 -10.21 12.08 -15.06
CA ARG A 331 -11.38 12.03 -15.95
C ARG A 331 -12.03 10.65 -15.96
N THR A 332 -11.24 9.58 -15.87
CA THR A 332 -11.72 8.19 -15.87
C THR A 332 -12.29 7.75 -14.53
N LEU A 333 -11.99 8.51 -13.48
CA LEU A 333 -12.32 8.22 -12.09
C LEU A 333 -13.68 8.81 -11.67
N ASP A 334 -14.12 9.85 -12.36
CA ASP A 334 -15.34 10.60 -12.01
C ASP A 334 -16.60 9.87 -12.52
N PRO A 335 -17.56 9.48 -11.66
CA PRO A 335 -18.76 8.74 -12.08
C PRO A 335 -19.74 9.59 -12.90
N SER A 336 -19.61 10.91 -12.85
CA SER A 336 -20.38 11.84 -13.68
C SER A 336 -19.77 12.06 -15.07
N SER A 337 -18.56 11.56 -15.32
CA SER A 337 -17.91 11.73 -16.63
C SER A 337 -18.40 10.66 -17.61
N ALA A 338 -18.39 11.01 -18.91
CA ALA A 338 -18.66 10.04 -19.97
C ALA A 338 -17.56 8.98 -20.13
N PHE A 339 -16.40 9.19 -19.50
CA PHE A 339 -15.22 8.34 -19.59
C PHE A 339 -15.05 7.43 -18.35
N PHE A 340 -16.10 7.30 -17.53
CA PHE A 340 -16.04 6.53 -16.30
C PHE A 340 -15.75 5.06 -16.61
N LEU A 341 -14.60 4.57 -16.13
CA LEU A 341 -14.09 3.20 -16.33
C LEU A 341 -13.83 2.78 -17.79
N SER A 342 -13.91 3.70 -18.75
CA SER A 342 -13.61 3.40 -20.15
C SER A 342 -12.10 3.45 -20.42
N GLU A 343 -11.64 2.62 -21.35
CA GLU A 343 -10.36 2.81 -22.01
C GLU A 343 -10.45 4.09 -22.86
N VAL A 344 -9.66 5.11 -22.49
CA VAL A 344 -9.49 6.31 -23.31
C VAL A 344 -8.13 6.16 -23.99
N ASP A 345 -8.15 5.94 -25.30
CA ASP A 345 -6.94 6.04 -26.11
C ASP A 345 -6.53 7.52 -26.16
N HIS A 346 -5.36 7.83 -25.60
CA HIS A 346 -4.78 9.18 -25.58
C HIS A 346 -4.09 9.55 -26.89
#